data_AF-A0A4Y2HS41-F1
#
_entry.id   AF-A0A4Y2HS41-F1
#
_cell.length_a   1.000
_cell.length_b   1.000
_cell.length_c   1.000
_cell.angle_alpha   90.00
_cell.angle_beta   90.00
_cell.angle_gamma   90.00
#
_symmetry.space_group_name_H-M   'P 1'
#
loop_
_entity.id
_entity.type
_entity.pdbx_description
1 polymer ?
#
loop_
_entity_poly.entity_id
_entity_poly.type
_entity_poly.pdbx_seq_one_letter_code
_entity_poly.pdbx_strand_id
1 'polypeptide(L)'
;MSRWNPFQLHTYIKQVITEHPDITNMKYTRQGKFVFSTSDPVCAAKLLTLQNSLDTPVSTVVIWENISSRFLIPDIPTKTTLEELANELSCNNDIVITHMRRFEKPNSSQETFAVLVTFLGTYLPDSIKI
;
A
#
# COMPACT_ATOMS: atom_id res chain seq x y z
N MET A 1 24.34 -20.13 -7.54
CA MET A 1 23.10 -19.77 -6.82
C MET A 1 22.06 -20.84 -7.11
N SER A 2 21.58 -21.54 -6.08
CA SER A 2 20.56 -22.58 -6.26
C SER A 2 19.30 -21.95 -6.86
N ARG A 3 18.94 -22.36 -8.07
CA ARG A 3 17.77 -21.88 -8.79
C ARG A 3 16.56 -22.53 -8.12
N TRP A 4 15.85 -21.78 -7.28
CA TRP A 4 14.68 -22.32 -6.57
C TRP A 4 13.65 -22.86 -7.55
N ASN A 5 13.16 -24.07 -7.29
CA ASN A 5 12.07 -24.66 -8.04
C ASN A 5 10.76 -23.97 -7.61
N PRO A 6 10.03 -23.30 -8.53
CA PRO A 6 8.77 -22.62 -8.21
C PRO A 6 7.73 -23.53 -7.54
N PHE A 7 7.71 -24.82 -7.86
CA PHE A 7 6.78 -25.78 -7.28
C PHE A 7 7.10 -26.12 -5.82
N GLN A 8 8.38 -26.18 -5.46
CA GLN A 8 8.80 -26.44 -4.08
C GLN A 8 8.46 -25.25 -3.18
N LEU A 9 8.70 -24.03 -3.67
CA LEU A 9 8.33 -22.84 -2.93
C LEU A 9 6.82 -22.74 -2.75
N HIS A 10 6.05 -22.97 -3.81
CA HIS A 10 4.59 -22.94 -3.72
C HIS A 10 4.07 -23.94 -2.67
N THR A 11 4.65 -25.14 -2.62
CA THR A 11 4.33 -26.15 -1.61
C THR A 11 4.70 -25.68 -0.20
N TYR A 12 5.89 -25.09 -0.03
CA TYR A 12 6.33 -24.52 1.24
C TYR A 12 5.41 -23.40 1.73
N ILE A 13 5.05 -22.46 0.86
CA ILE A 13 4.14 -21.35 1.22
C ILE A 13 2.78 -21.89 1.68
N LYS A 14 2.24 -22.92 1.02
CA LYS A 14 1.00 -23.58 1.46
C LYS A 14 1.09 -24.25 2.83
N GLN A 15 2.28 -24.71 3.23
CA GLN A 15 2.50 -25.31 4.54
C GLN A 15 2.63 -24.25 5.64
N VAL A 16 3.31 -23.14 5.34
CA VAL A 16 3.60 -22.09 6.32
C VAL A 16 2.45 -21.09 6.47
N ILE A 17 1.67 -20.87 5.40
CA ILE A 17 0.58 -19.89 5.36
C ILE A 17 -0.75 -20.63 5.17
N THR A 18 -1.54 -20.67 6.24
CA THR A 18 -2.85 -21.34 6.25
C THR A 18 -3.85 -20.65 5.32
N GLU A 19 -3.78 -19.33 5.19
CA GLU A 19 -4.59 -18.46 4.32
C GLU A 19 -4.06 -18.40 2.88
N HIS A 20 -3.29 -19.39 2.45
CA HIS A 20 -2.82 -19.48 1.06
C HIS A 20 -3.92 -19.39 -0.02
N PRO A 21 -5.21 -19.74 0.20
CA PRO A 21 -6.25 -19.52 -0.81
C PRO A 21 -6.48 -18.04 -1.12
N ASP A 22 -6.16 -17.14 -0.19
CA ASP A 22 -6.31 -15.69 -0.34
C ASP A 22 -5.13 -15.05 -1.09
N ILE A 23 -4.12 -15.85 -1.47
CA ILE A 23 -3.03 -15.43 -2.34
C ILE A 23 -3.49 -15.53 -3.80
N THR A 24 -3.77 -14.39 -4.42
CA THR A 24 -4.26 -14.32 -5.80
C THR A 24 -3.15 -14.38 -6.84
N ASN A 25 -1.91 -14.08 -6.45
CA ASN A 25 -0.77 -14.07 -7.36
C ASN A 25 0.54 -14.42 -6.64
N MET A 26 1.32 -15.31 -7.24
CA MET A 26 2.65 -15.71 -6.77
C MET A 26 3.61 -15.69 -7.95
N LYS A 27 4.52 -14.72 -8.00
CA LYS A 27 5.46 -14.52 -9.12
C LYS A 27 6.90 -14.54 -8.64
N TYR A 28 7.77 -15.13 -9.46
CA TYR A 28 9.22 -15.02 -9.31
C TYR A 28 9.77 -14.05 -10.36
N THR A 29 10.47 -13.03 -9.90
CA THR A 29 11.08 -12.02 -10.77
C THR A 29 12.45 -12.48 -11.25
N ARG A 30 12.90 -11.93 -12.39
CA ARG A 30 14.27 -12.17 -12.91
C ARG A 30 15.37 -11.68 -11.97
N GLN A 31 15.04 -10.80 -11.03
CA GLN A 31 15.94 -10.28 -9.99
C GLN A 31 16.03 -11.18 -8.75
N GLY A 32 15.40 -12.37 -8.78
CA GLY A 32 15.44 -13.28 -7.64
C GLY A 32 14.44 -12.96 -6.52
N LYS A 33 13.47 -12.08 -6.76
CA LYS A 33 12.44 -11.70 -5.77
C LYS A 33 11.15 -12.47 -5.97
N PHE A 34 10.49 -12.79 -4.87
CA PHE A 34 9.11 -13.30 -4.87
C PHE A 34 8.13 -12.16 -4.63
N VAL A 35 7.06 -12.16 -5.41
CA VAL A 35 5.98 -11.19 -5.29
C VAL A 35 4.69 -11.97 -5.05
N PHE A 36 4.10 -11.75 -3.89
CA PHE A 36 2.79 -12.27 -3.51
C PHE A 36 1.77 -11.13 -3.58
N SER A 37 0.54 -11.46 -3.96
CA SER A 37 -0.59 -10.53 -3.89
C SER A 37 -1.73 -11.19 -3.15
N THR A 38 -2.33 -10.46 -2.21
CA THR A 38 -3.48 -10.89 -1.44
C THR A 38 -4.28 -9.64 -1.07
N SER A 39 -5.61 -9.77 -1.03
CA SER A 39 -6.51 -8.75 -0.47
C SER A 39 -6.78 -8.97 1.01
N ASP A 40 -6.40 -10.12 1.57
CA ASP A 40 -6.57 -10.42 2.98
C ASP A 40 -5.41 -9.83 3.81
N PRO A 41 -5.66 -8.88 4.72
CA PRO A 41 -4.63 -8.31 5.58
C PRO A 41 -3.98 -9.34 6.51
N VAL A 42 -4.69 -10.41 6.90
CA VAL A 42 -4.15 -11.46 7.77
C VAL A 42 -3.11 -12.28 7.01
N CYS A 43 -3.46 -12.73 5.79
CA CYS A 43 -2.52 -13.37 4.87
C CYS A 43 -1.31 -12.47 4.57
N ALA A 44 -1.52 -11.17 4.35
CA ALA A 44 -0.44 -10.21 4.10
C ALA A 44 0.52 -10.10 5.30
N ALA A 45 -0.02 -10.00 6.52
CA ALA A 45 0.78 -9.93 7.73
C ALA A 45 1.64 -11.19 7.92
N LYS A 46 1.07 -12.39 7.70
CA LYS A 46 1.82 -13.65 7.78
C LYS A 46 2.92 -13.75 6.71
N LEU A 47 2.63 -13.35 5.48
CA LEU A 47 3.65 -13.24 4.42
C LEU A 47 4.79 -12.31 4.84
N LEU A 48 4.48 -11.23 5.54
CA LEU A 48 5.48 -10.28 6.04
C LEU A 48 6.36 -10.86 7.13
N THR A 49 5.86 -11.79 7.94
CA THR A 49 6.65 -12.46 8.99
C THR A 49 7.61 -13.52 8.47
N LEU A 50 7.61 -13.84 7.17
CA LEU A 50 8.53 -14.83 6.60
C LEU A 50 9.98 -14.34 6.70
N GLN A 51 10.75 -14.94 7.61
CA GLN A 51 12.19 -14.69 7.75
C GLN A 51 13.04 -15.71 6.99
N ASN A 52 12.52 -16.92 6.81
CA ASN A 52 13.20 -18.00 6.11
C ASN A 52 12.26 -18.61 5.05
N SER A 53 12.85 -19.01 3.93
CA SER A 53 12.18 -19.77 2.87
C SER A 53 13.10 -20.88 2.41
N LEU A 54 12.69 -22.14 2.61
CA LEU A 54 13.49 -23.32 2.25
C LEU A 54 14.94 -23.20 2.76
N ASP A 55 15.08 -22.93 4.06
CA ASP A 55 16.36 -22.76 4.77
C ASP A 55 17.24 -21.59 4.29
N THR A 56 16.72 -20.72 3.43
CA THR A 56 17.39 -19.49 3.02
C THR A 56 16.76 -18.28 3.70
N PRO A 57 17.56 -17.42 4.36
CA PRO A 57 17.06 -16.17 4.91
C PRO A 57 16.49 -15.28 3.80
N VAL A 58 15.31 -14.72 4.04
CA VAL A 58 14.62 -13.81 3.13
C VAL A 58 14.24 -12.53 3.87
N SER A 59 14.26 -11.41 3.15
CA SER A 59 13.64 -10.17 3.61
C SER A 59 12.32 -9.96 2.88
N THR A 60 11.31 -9.56 3.64
CA THR A 60 9.96 -9.27 3.17
C THR A 60 9.75 -7.76 3.22
N VAL A 61 9.04 -7.24 2.24
CA VAL A 61 8.70 -5.81 2.18
C VAL A 61 7.32 -5.64 1.57
N VAL A 62 6.55 -4.70 2.09
CA VAL A 62 5.28 -4.29 1.49
C VAL A 62 5.56 -3.31 0.36
N ILE A 63 4.89 -3.48 -0.77
CA ILE A 63 4.87 -2.49 -1.84
C ILE A 63 3.82 -1.44 -1.46
N TRP A 64 4.28 -0.25 -1.06
CA TRP A 64 3.45 0.79 -0.46
C TRP A 64 2.32 1.25 -1.38
N GLU A 65 2.60 1.34 -2.69
CA GLU A 65 1.64 1.76 -3.70
C GLU A 65 0.40 0.86 -3.76
N ASN A 66 0.49 -0.37 -3.24
CA ASN A 66 -0.60 -1.34 -3.21
C ASN A 66 -1.40 -1.36 -1.90
N ILE A 67 -1.00 -0.57 -0.88
CA ILE A 67 -1.73 -0.46 0.39
C ILE A 67 -2.19 0.97 0.68
N SER A 68 -1.98 1.88 -0.26
CA SER A 68 -2.43 3.27 -0.18
C SER A 68 -3.41 3.60 -1.30
N SER A 69 -4.46 4.33 -0.95
CA SER A 69 -5.43 4.86 -1.91
C SER A 69 -5.30 6.37 -2.01
N ARG A 70 -5.69 6.91 -3.16
CA ARG A 70 -5.55 8.34 -3.47
C ARG A 70 -6.83 8.92 -4.02
N PHE A 71 -7.21 10.08 -3.51
CA PHE A 71 -8.32 10.87 -4.03
C PHE A 71 -7.96 12.35 -4.06
N LEU A 72 -8.69 13.11 -4.88
CA LEU A 72 -8.46 14.52 -5.08
C LEU A 72 -9.62 15.31 -4.49
N ILE A 73 -9.30 16.29 -3.65
CA ILE A 73 -10.28 17.22 -3.09
C ILE A 73 -10.13 18.55 -3.82
N PRO A 74 -11.16 19.03 -4.55
CA PRO A 74 -11.15 20.36 -5.14
C PRO A 74 -11.43 21.45 -4.09
N ASP A 75 -11.24 22.70 -4.48
CA ASP A 75 -11.75 23.88 -3.77
C ASP A 75 -11.28 24.08 -2.32
N ILE A 76 -10.13 23.50 -1.92
CA ILE A 76 -9.52 23.76 -0.62
C ILE A 76 -8.77 25.09 -0.65
N PRO A 77 -9.17 26.10 0.15
CA PRO A 77 -8.48 27.39 0.22
C PRO A 77 -6.98 27.22 0.49
N THR A 78 -6.13 28.00 -0.19
CA THR A 78 -4.67 27.96 0.02
C THR A 78 -4.24 28.45 1.41
N LYS A 79 -5.11 29.21 2.09
CA LYS A 79 -4.91 29.60 3.49
C LYS A 79 -5.02 28.43 4.47
N THR A 80 -5.74 27.36 4.09
CA THR A 80 -5.87 26.16 4.92
C THR A 80 -4.60 25.33 4.76
N THR A 81 -3.93 25.08 5.87
CA THR A 81 -2.70 24.29 5.85
C THR A 81 -3.02 22.81 5.55
N LEU A 82 -2.06 22.09 4.97
CA LEU A 82 -2.22 20.65 4.74
C LEU A 82 -2.33 19.86 6.06
N GLU A 83 -1.73 20.37 7.14
CA GLU A 83 -1.82 19.78 8.47
C GLU A 83 -3.22 19.90 9.07
N GLU A 84 -3.84 21.09 9.01
CA GLU A 84 -5.22 21.30 9.44
C GLU A 84 -6.19 20.39 8.67
N LEU A 85 -6.06 20.34 7.35
CA LEU A 85 -6.90 19.48 6.51
C LEU A 85 -6.65 17.98 6.79
N ALA A 86 -5.40 17.57 7.03
CA ALA A 86 -5.08 16.19 7.39
C ALA A 86 -5.76 15.78 8.70
N ASN A 87 -5.73 16.66 9.71
CA ASN A 87 -6.34 16.42 11.01
C ASN A 87 -7.86 16.30 10.90
N GLU A 88 -8.51 17.23 10.21
CA GLU A 88 -9.96 17.22 9.96
C GLU A 88 -10.40 15.94 9.24
N LEU A 89 -9.72 15.59 8.14
CA LEU A 89 -10.03 14.39 7.37
C LEU A 89 -9.84 13.11 8.18
N SER A 90 -8.75 13.02 8.94
CA SER A 90 -8.45 11.84 9.76
C SER A 90 -9.51 11.65 10.86
N CYS A 91 -9.89 12.73 11.54
CA CYS A 91 -10.89 12.69 12.61
C CYS A 91 -12.30 12.40 12.08
N ASN A 92 -12.71 13.00 10.96
CA ASN A 92 -14.09 12.90 10.46
C ASN A 92 -14.38 11.57 9.74
N ASN A 93 -13.34 10.89 9.23
CA ASN A 93 -13.50 9.72 8.36
C ASN A 93 -12.82 8.44 8.88
N ASP A 94 -12.13 8.48 10.03
CA ASP A 94 -11.37 7.35 10.57
C ASP A 94 -10.37 6.77 9.56
N ILE A 95 -9.66 7.66 8.86
CA ILE A 95 -8.64 7.30 7.86
C ILE A 95 -7.26 7.76 8.32
N VAL A 96 -6.23 6.97 7.99
CA VAL A 96 -4.84 7.35 8.27
C VAL A 96 -4.26 8.05 7.05
N ILE A 97 -4.12 9.37 7.10
CA ILE A 97 -3.47 10.14 6.04
C ILE A 97 -1.96 9.90 6.10
N THR A 98 -1.38 9.55 4.95
CA THR A 98 0.05 9.20 4.84
C THR A 98 0.83 10.24 4.05
N HIS A 99 0.18 10.89 3.09
CA HIS A 99 0.77 11.99 2.33
C HIS A 99 -0.31 12.89 1.77
N MET A 100 -0.05 14.20 1.75
CA MET A 100 -0.88 15.19 1.07
C MET A 100 0.00 16.12 0.27
N ARG A 101 -0.47 16.51 -0.91
CA ARG A 101 0.21 17.52 -1.71
C ARG A 101 -0.79 18.45 -2.40
N ARG A 102 -0.43 19.72 -2.46
CA ARG A 102 -1.03 20.69 -3.40
C ARG A 102 -0.27 20.64 -4.73
N PHE A 103 -0.97 20.94 -5.80
CA PHE A 103 -0.32 21.15 -7.09
C PHE A 103 -0.01 22.62 -7.26
N GLU A 104 1.09 22.92 -7.94
CA GLU A 104 1.39 24.28 -8.40
C GLU A 104 0.86 24.48 -9.82
N LYS A 105 0.47 25.70 -10.16
CA LYS A 105 0.11 26.04 -11.54
C LYS A 105 1.35 25.93 -12.44
N PRO A 106 1.21 25.49 -13.70
CA PRO A 106 2.33 25.51 -14.65
C PRO A 106 2.92 26.92 -14.76
N ASN A 107 4.25 27.02 -14.71
CA ASN A 107 5.01 28.28 -14.82
C ASN A 107 4.73 29.29 -13.69
N SER A 108 4.22 28.85 -12.54
CA SER A 108 3.97 29.70 -11.38
C SER A 108 4.19 28.93 -10.09
N SER A 109 4.76 29.56 -9.07
CA SER A 109 4.81 28.98 -7.70
C SER A 109 3.49 29.14 -6.94
N GLN A 110 2.38 29.45 -7.64
CA GLN A 110 1.07 29.58 -7.02
C GLN A 110 0.44 28.20 -6.84
N GLU A 111 0.17 27.85 -5.59
CA GLU A 111 -0.59 26.65 -5.24
C GLU A 111 -2.01 26.69 -5.80
N THR A 112 -2.49 25.52 -6.18
CA THR A 112 -3.88 25.28 -6.61
C THR A 112 -4.77 24.93 -5.41
N PHE A 113 -6.07 25.08 -5.63
CA PHE A 113 -7.09 24.67 -4.66
C PHE A 113 -7.27 23.15 -4.58
N ALA A 114 -6.69 22.40 -5.53
CA ALA A 114 -6.74 20.95 -5.55
C ALA A 114 -5.69 20.34 -4.63
N VAL A 115 -6.12 19.41 -3.78
CA VAL A 115 -5.25 18.64 -2.89
C VAL A 115 -5.36 17.16 -3.25
N LEU A 116 -4.22 16.53 -3.55
CA LEU A 116 -4.15 15.08 -3.66
C LEU A 116 -3.90 14.50 -2.26
N VAL A 117 -4.82 13.68 -1.80
CA VAL A 117 -4.76 13.00 -0.51
C VAL A 117 -4.37 11.55 -0.75
N THR A 118 -3.37 11.08 -0.01
CA THR A 118 -2.97 9.67 0.06
C THR A 118 -3.22 9.18 1.47
N PHE A 119 -3.97 8.09 1.59
CA PHE A 119 -4.28 7.49 2.87
C PHE A 119 -4.00 5.99 2.84
N LEU A 120 -3.80 5.40 4.02
CA LEU A 120 -3.61 3.96 4.16
C LEU A 120 -4.96 3.25 3.97
N GLY A 121 -5.02 2.37 2.99
CA GLY A 121 -6.23 1.65 2.62
C GLY A 121 -6.21 1.25 1.15
N THR A 122 -6.85 0.13 0.84
CA THR A 122 -7.00 -0.39 -0.53
C THR A 122 -8.35 -0.05 -1.14
N TYR A 123 -9.26 0.53 -0.35
CA TYR A 123 -10.60 0.93 -0.78
C TYR A 123 -10.75 2.44 -0.68
N LEU A 124 -11.30 3.04 -1.74
CA LEU A 124 -11.73 4.44 -1.73
C LEU A 124 -13.08 4.55 -1.03
N PRO A 125 -13.22 5.31 0.08
CA PRO A 125 -14.49 5.47 0.75
C PRO A 125 -15.53 6.09 -0.18
N ASP A 126 -16.79 5.64 -0.06
CA ASP A 126 -17.90 6.10 -0.91
C ASP A 126 -18.18 7.60 -0.76
N SER A 127 -17.88 8.14 0.41
CA SER A 127 -18.00 9.55 0.73
C SER A 127 -16.92 9.97 1.72
N ILE A 128 -16.41 11.20 1.56
CA ILE A 128 -15.52 11.85 2.51
C ILE A 128 -16.27 13.02 3.15
N LYS A 129 -16.21 13.10 4.47
CA LYS A 129 -16.68 14.22 5.27
C LYS A 129 -15.54 15.22 5.43
N ILE A 130 -15.77 16.45 4.97
CA ILE A 130 -14.91 17.61 5.16
C ILE A 130 -15.68 18.51 6.10
#